data_AF-R7HX65-F1
#
_entry.id   AF-R7HX65-F1
#
_cell.length_a   1.000
_cell.length_b   1.000
_cell.length_c   1.000
_cell.angle_alpha   90.00
_cell.angle_beta   90.00
_cell.angle_gamma   90.00
#
_symmetry.space_group_name_H-M   'P 1'
#
loop_
_entity.id
_entity.type
_entity.pdbx_description
1 polymer ?
#
loop_
_entity_poly.entity_id
_entity_poly.type
_entity_poly.pdbx_seq_one_letter_code
_entity_poly.pdbx_strand_id
1 'polypeptide(L)'
;MANKKRLLIFTFIYIIVVLCVATYYTCIFINKAAVVSFKKLYADYSQALNFTVAQMGGDISCYYSLDKSVKSDFSGCERFYKKFATNLKVQKYCKNKALENRCIPVYQAYAKTPSCAGFSESMMNKYNQSFVMYDNTNLTVFNKPANSPKPMFAVDSNGLLFPNKTGYDLFSLVIVRNINGNYTFHPNVTYCLPREKGGIKNIQDVYK
;
A
#
# COMPACT_ATOMS: atom_id res chain seq x y z
N MET A 1 -53.51 14.41 -16.32
CA MET A 1 -52.14 14.76 -15.85
C MET A 1 -51.66 13.96 -14.63
N ALA A 2 -52.53 13.59 -13.67
CA ALA A 2 -52.13 12.91 -12.44
C ALA A 2 -51.43 11.53 -12.63
N ASN A 3 -51.89 10.71 -13.58
CA ASN A 3 -51.27 9.40 -13.85
C ASN A 3 -49.85 9.49 -14.43
N LYS A 4 -49.55 10.51 -15.26
CA LYS A 4 -48.20 10.74 -15.78
C LYS A 4 -47.22 11.16 -14.67
N LYS A 5 -47.67 11.99 -13.72
CA LYS A 5 -46.87 12.36 -12.53
C LYS A 5 -46.60 11.16 -11.62
N ARG A 6 -47.61 10.31 -11.37
CA ARG A 6 -47.43 9.07 -10.58
C ARG A 6 -46.46 8.09 -11.24
N LEU A 7 -46.59 7.88 -12.55
CA LEU A 7 -45.67 7.00 -13.30
C LEU A 7 -44.22 7.50 -13.20
N LEU A 8 -43.99 8.80 -13.39
CA LEU A 8 -42.67 9.42 -13.26
C LEU A 8 -42.06 9.23 -11.86
N ILE A 9 -42.86 9.38 -10.81
CA ILE A 9 -42.42 9.16 -9.42
C ILE A 9 -42.03 7.70 -9.21
N PHE A 10 -42.83 6.74 -9.66
CA PHE A 10 -42.50 5.32 -9.53
C PHE A 10 -41.26 4.92 -10.32
N THR A 11 -41.08 5.43 -11.54
CA THR A 11 -39.83 5.20 -12.30
C THR A 11 -38.62 5.82 -11.62
N PHE A 12 -38.74 7.01 -11.03
CA PHE A 12 -37.65 7.64 -10.29
C PHE A 12 -37.27 6.85 -9.04
N ILE A 13 -38.25 6.40 -8.26
CA ILE A 13 -38.02 5.51 -7.11
C ILE A 13 -37.35 4.21 -7.54
N TYR A 14 -37.83 3.58 -8.63
CA TYR A 14 -37.23 2.36 -9.16
C TYR A 14 -35.76 2.55 -9.56
N ILE A 15 -35.44 3.65 -10.26
CA ILE A 15 -34.06 3.99 -10.63
C ILE A 15 -33.18 4.16 -9.38
N ILE A 16 -33.67 4.86 -8.35
CA ILE A 16 -32.95 5.01 -7.08
C ILE A 16 -32.67 3.65 -6.44
N VAL A 17 -33.67 2.77 -6.37
CA VAL A 17 -33.51 1.43 -5.78
C VAL A 17 -32.47 0.62 -6.56
N VAL A 18 -32.54 0.62 -7.90
CA VAL A 18 -31.56 -0.08 -8.74
C VAL A 18 -30.15 0.47 -8.52
N LEU A 19 -29.98 1.80 -8.43
CA LEU A 19 -28.69 2.44 -8.14
C LEU A 19 -28.15 2.06 -6.75
N CYS A 20 -29.01 2.04 -5.73
CA CYS A 20 -28.64 1.60 -4.38
C CYS A 20 -28.20 0.13 -4.35
N VAL A 21 -28.90 -0.75 -5.08
CA VAL A 21 -28.55 -2.18 -5.16
C VAL A 21 -27.23 -2.37 -5.92
N ALA A 22 -27.05 -1.71 -7.05
CA ALA A 22 -25.82 -1.77 -7.84
C ALA A 22 -24.61 -1.24 -7.04
N THR A 23 -24.76 -0.13 -6.32
CA THR A 23 -23.70 0.43 -5.46
C THR A 23 -23.37 -0.50 -4.28
N TYR A 24 -24.36 -1.17 -3.70
CA TYR A 24 -24.12 -2.15 -2.64
C TYR A 24 -23.29 -3.34 -3.15
N TYR A 25 -23.66 -3.95 -4.27
CA TYR A 25 -22.92 -5.09 -4.82
C TYR A 25 -21.51 -4.71 -5.28
N THR A 26 -21.34 -3.56 -5.94
CA THR A 26 -20.01 -3.07 -6.34
C THR A 26 -19.08 -2.86 -5.14
N CYS A 27 -19.57 -2.28 -4.04
CA CYS A 27 -18.81 -2.18 -2.79
C CYS A 27 -18.37 -3.55 -2.24
N ILE A 28 -19.23 -4.56 -2.27
CA ILE A 28 -18.88 -5.93 -1.86
C ILE A 28 -17.80 -6.52 -2.74
N PHE A 29 -17.92 -6.36 -4.07
CA PHE A 29 -16.91 -6.85 -5.01
C PHE A 29 -15.56 -6.17 -4.78
N ILE A 30 -15.54 -4.85 -4.57
CA ILE A 30 -14.32 -4.09 -4.26
C ILE A 30 -13.66 -4.64 -2.98
N ASN A 31 -14.42 -4.90 -1.91
CA ASN A 31 -13.87 -5.47 -0.68
C ASN A 31 -13.23 -6.85 -0.92
N LYS A 32 -13.88 -7.73 -1.70
CA LYS A 32 -13.35 -9.05 -2.03
C LYS A 32 -12.09 -8.96 -2.90
N ALA A 33 -12.10 -8.07 -3.90
CA ALA A 33 -10.95 -7.83 -4.77
C ALA A 33 -9.75 -7.26 -3.98
N ALA A 34 -10.00 -6.36 -3.03
CA ALA A 34 -8.98 -5.84 -2.12
C ALA A 34 -8.31 -6.96 -1.31
N VAL A 35 -9.10 -7.87 -0.73
CA VAL A 35 -8.59 -9.02 0.03
C VAL A 35 -7.73 -9.93 -0.84
N VAL A 36 -8.19 -10.27 -2.05
CA VAL A 36 -7.45 -11.17 -2.96
C VAL A 36 -6.16 -10.52 -3.46
N SER A 37 -6.24 -9.27 -3.92
CA SER A 37 -5.06 -8.53 -4.40
C SER A 37 -4.01 -8.34 -3.30
N PHE A 38 -4.44 -7.99 -2.08
CA PHE A 38 -3.55 -7.85 -0.94
C PHE A 38 -2.90 -9.19 -0.56
N LYS A 39 -3.65 -10.30 -0.49
CA LYS A 39 -3.08 -11.62 -0.19
C LYS A 39 -1.98 -12.02 -1.18
N LYS A 40 -2.23 -11.81 -2.48
CA LYS A 40 -1.25 -12.06 -3.53
C LYS A 40 -0.01 -11.19 -3.33
N LEU A 41 -0.20 -9.88 -3.22
CA LEU A 41 0.91 -8.93 -3.02
C LEU A 41 1.73 -9.29 -1.78
N TYR A 42 1.07 -9.56 -0.66
CA TYR A 42 1.74 -9.88 0.60
C TYR A 42 2.58 -11.16 0.50
N ALA A 43 2.07 -12.19 -0.18
CA ALA A 43 2.81 -13.43 -0.42
C ALA A 43 4.05 -13.19 -1.29
N ASP A 44 3.87 -12.50 -2.44
CA ASP A 44 4.95 -12.19 -3.38
C ASP A 44 6.04 -11.33 -2.70
N TYR A 45 5.65 -10.33 -1.91
CA TYR A 45 6.59 -9.45 -1.18
C TYR A 45 7.28 -10.18 -0.03
N SER A 46 6.60 -11.09 0.67
CA SER A 46 7.21 -11.88 1.75
C SER A 46 8.26 -12.84 1.19
N GLN A 47 7.98 -13.47 0.05
CA GLN A 47 8.94 -14.31 -0.66
C GLN A 47 10.15 -13.48 -1.12
N ALA A 48 9.91 -12.31 -1.73
CA ALA A 48 10.97 -11.41 -2.14
C ALA A 48 11.83 -10.91 -0.96
N LEU A 49 11.24 -10.72 0.22
CA LEU A 49 11.97 -10.31 1.43
C LEU A 49 12.94 -11.41 1.84
N ASN A 50 12.46 -12.64 1.97
CA ASN A 50 13.30 -13.80 2.34
C ASN A 50 14.45 -14.00 1.35
N PHE A 51 14.16 -13.90 0.05
CA PHE A 51 15.18 -14.02 -0.98
C PHE A 51 16.21 -12.88 -0.91
N THR A 52 15.76 -11.65 -0.66
CA THR A 52 16.66 -10.49 -0.50
C THR A 52 17.55 -10.63 0.72
N VAL A 53 17.02 -11.12 1.85
CA VAL A 53 17.80 -11.41 3.07
C VAL A 53 18.90 -12.42 2.76
N ALA A 54 18.57 -13.53 2.08
CA ALA A 54 19.55 -14.54 1.69
C ALA A 54 20.65 -13.98 0.79
N GLN A 55 20.30 -13.19 -0.23
CA GLN A 55 21.25 -12.54 -1.13
C GLN A 55 22.13 -11.47 -0.48
N MET A 56 21.70 -10.93 0.67
CA MET A 56 22.46 -9.93 1.43
C MET A 56 23.29 -10.56 2.56
N GLY A 57 23.38 -11.89 2.62
CA GLY A 57 24.18 -12.60 3.62
C GLY A 57 23.53 -12.68 4.99
N GLY A 58 22.20 -12.54 5.07
CA GLY A 58 21.43 -12.68 6.30
C GLY A 58 21.22 -11.39 7.11
N ASP A 59 21.93 -10.31 6.80
CA ASP A 59 21.67 -8.98 7.38
C ASP A 59 21.38 -7.95 6.28
N ILE A 60 20.22 -7.32 6.38
CA ILE A 60 19.76 -6.30 5.44
C ILE A 60 20.02 -4.88 5.95
N SER A 61 20.36 -4.71 7.23
CA SER A 61 20.61 -3.41 7.89
C SER A 61 19.51 -2.37 7.61
N CYS A 62 18.28 -2.84 7.40
CA CYS A 62 17.09 -2.05 7.08
C CYS A 62 15.85 -2.66 7.77
N TYR A 63 15.72 -2.44 9.07
CA TYR A 63 14.64 -2.99 9.88
C TYR A 63 14.39 -2.16 11.14
N TYR A 64 13.16 -2.25 11.67
CA TYR A 64 12.88 -1.92 13.06
C TYR A 64 13.06 -3.17 13.93
N SER A 65 13.79 -3.05 15.05
CA SER A 65 13.96 -4.15 15.99
C SER A 65 12.77 -4.28 16.91
N LEU A 66 12.24 -5.50 17.06
CA LEU A 66 11.26 -5.83 18.11
C LEU A 66 11.95 -6.30 19.41
N ASP A 67 13.24 -6.60 19.35
CA ASP A 67 14.07 -6.90 20.51
C ASP A 67 14.64 -5.60 21.07
N LYS A 68 14.42 -5.35 22.37
CA LYS A 68 14.91 -4.15 23.06
C LYS A 68 16.44 -4.12 23.19
N SER A 69 17.10 -5.27 23.14
CA SER A 69 18.56 -5.39 23.22
C SER A 69 19.27 -5.08 21.90
N VAL A 70 18.56 -5.20 20.77
CA VAL A 70 19.06 -4.94 19.43
C VAL A 70 18.52 -3.61 18.93
N LYS A 71 19.41 -2.70 18.53
CA LYS A 71 18.97 -1.42 17.94
C LYS A 71 18.38 -1.65 16.55
N SER A 72 17.42 -0.80 16.18
CA SER A 72 16.95 -0.72 14.79
C SER A 72 18.09 -0.22 13.90
N ASP A 73 18.20 -0.75 12.68
CA ASP A 73 19.23 -0.36 11.74
C ASP A 73 18.60 0.07 10.41
N PHE A 74 18.99 1.25 9.93
CA PHE A 74 18.48 1.87 8.71
C PHE A 74 19.61 2.14 7.68
N SER A 75 20.86 1.82 8.02
CA SER A 75 22.05 2.14 7.24
C SER A 75 22.07 1.43 5.87
N GLY A 76 21.44 0.27 5.78
CA GLY A 76 21.35 -0.55 4.58
C GLY A 76 20.11 -0.30 3.71
N CYS A 77 19.19 0.60 4.09
CA CYS A 77 17.90 0.70 3.42
C CYS A 77 17.97 1.04 1.93
N GLU A 78 18.89 1.91 1.51
CA GLU A 78 19.04 2.21 0.09
C GLU A 78 19.46 0.98 -0.73
N ARG A 79 20.44 0.22 -0.23
CA ARG A 79 20.91 -1.02 -0.85
C ARG A 79 19.84 -2.10 -0.84
N PHE A 80 19.12 -2.23 0.27
CA PHE A 80 17.99 -3.14 0.41
C PHE A 80 16.93 -2.89 -0.65
N TYR A 81 16.43 -1.64 -0.78
CA TYR A 81 15.35 -1.35 -1.73
C TYR A 81 15.74 -1.62 -3.18
N LYS A 82 16.98 -1.34 -3.57
CA LYS A 82 17.48 -1.67 -4.92
C LYS A 82 17.43 -3.18 -5.19
N LYS A 83 17.90 -4.02 -4.25
CA LYS A 83 17.85 -5.49 -4.39
C LYS A 83 16.42 -6.02 -4.29
N PHE A 84 15.66 -5.55 -3.32
CA PHE A 84 14.27 -5.96 -3.10
C PHE A 84 13.38 -5.67 -4.32
N ALA A 85 13.46 -4.47 -4.89
CA ALA A 85 12.72 -4.11 -6.10
C ALA A 85 13.17 -4.94 -7.33
N THR A 86 14.47 -5.28 -7.41
CA THR A 86 14.97 -6.17 -8.46
C THR A 86 14.36 -7.57 -8.34
N ASN A 87 14.29 -8.12 -7.12
CA ASN A 87 13.69 -9.42 -6.84
C ASN A 87 12.17 -9.44 -7.10
N LEU A 88 11.52 -8.27 -7.04
CA LEU A 88 10.13 -8.06 -7.43
C LEU A 88 9.95 -7.81 -8.94
N LYS A 89 11.03 -7.84 -9.75
CA LYS A 89 11.00 -7.56 -11.19
C LYS A 89 10.51 -6.14 -11.49
N VAL A 90 11.15 -5.14 -10.88
CA VAL A 90 10.94 -3.72 -11.21
C VAL A 90 11.11 -3.48 -12.72
N GLN A 91 10.13 -2.80 -13.32
CA GLN A 91 10.17 -2.35 -14.71
C GLN A 91 10.50 -0.86 -14.84
N LYS A 92 10.14 -0.06 -13.82
CA LYS A 92 10.32 1.39 -13.85
C LYS A 92 10.67 1.92 -12.46
N TYR A 93 11.63 2.84 -12.44
CA TYR A 93 12.08 3.50 -11.22
C TYR A 93 11.89 5.01 -11.34
N CYS A 94 11.13 5.59 -10.41
CA CYS A 94 11.01 7.02 -10.24
C CYS A 94 11.79 7.42 -8.99
N LYS A 95 12.98 8.03 -9.16
CA LYS A 95 13.75 8.56 -8.02
C LYS A 95 13.01 9.67 -7.27
N ASN A 96 12.24 10.46 -8.01
CA ASN A 96 11.40 11.55 -7.54
C ASN A 96 10.25 11.76 -8.54
N LYS A 97 9.37 12.73 -8.27
CA LYS A 97 8.26 13.12 -9.15
C LYS A 97 7.41 11.92 -9.57
N ALA A 98 7.13 11.02 -8.63
CA ALA A 98 6.46 9.74 -8.91
C ALA A 98 5.09 9.91 -9.58
N LEU A 99 4.33 10.95 -9.22
CA LEU A 99 3.04 11.22 -9.85
C LEU A 99 3.19 11.72 -11.30
N GLU A 100 4.01 12.75 -11.51
CA GLU A 100 4.30 13.33 -12.83
C GLU A 100 4.85 12.26 -13.79
N ASN A 101 5.75 11.42 -13.29
CA ASN A 101 6.34 10.32 -14.04
C ASN A 101 5.45 9.08 -14.13
N ARG A 102 4.20 9.11 -13.64
CA ARG A 102 3.23 7.99 -13.70
C ARG A 102 3.76 6.69 -13.07
N CYS A 103 4.45 6.80 -11.94
CA CYS A 103 4.80 5.65 -11.09
C CYS A 103 3.74 5.34 -10.04
N ILE A 104 2.94 6.34 -9.65
CA ILE A 104 1.83 6.20 -8.71
C ILE A 104 0.61 6.99 -9.22
N PRO A 105 -0.62 6.62 -8.82
CA PRO A 105 -1.81 7.40 -9.07
C PRO A 105 -1.97 8.51 -8.01
N VAL A 106 -3.03 9.31 -8.15
CA VAL A 106 -3.49 10.18 -7.07
C VAL A 106 -4.30 9.34 -6.09
N TYR A 107 -3.86 9.30 -4.83
CA TYR A 107 -4.57 8.63 -3.74
C TYR A 107 -5.66 9.51 -3.16
N GLN A 108 -6.72 8.87 -2.65
CA GLN A 108 -7.86 9.57 -2.04
C GLN A 108 -7.48 10.35 -0.77
N ALA A 109 -6.51 9.85 -0.02
CA ALA A 109 -6.05 10.46 1.22
C ALA A 109 -4.54 10.23 1.43
N TYR A 110 -3.89 11.22 2.05
CA TYR A 110 -2.47 11.18 2.39
C TYR A 110 -2.24 11.50 3.87
N ALA A 111 -1.08 11.10 4.39
CA ALA A 111 -0.73 11.31 5.79
C ALA A 111 -0.63 12.82 6.11
N LYS A 112 -1.26 13.24 7.21
CA LYS A 112 -1.30 14.64 7.66
C LYS A 112 -0.45 14.92 8.90
N THR A 113 0.00 13.87 9.61
CA THR A 113 0.74 14.03 10.87
C THR A 113 2.24 14.18 10.61
N PRO A 114 2.96 15.03 11.39
CA PRO A 114 4.39 15.22 11.20
C PRO A 114 5.20 13.93 11.31
N SER A 115 4.86 13.01 12.22
CA SER A 115 5.53 11.71 12.37
C SER A 115 5.47 10.86 11.09
N CYS A 116 4.37 10.95 10.35
CA CYS A 116 4.09 10.21 9.13
C CYS A 116 4.28 11.03 7.85
N ALA A 117 4.94 12.18 7.91
CA ALA A 117 5.10 13.08 6.78
C ALA A 117 5.77 12.43 5.55
N GLY A 118 6.50 11.32 5.71
CA GLY A 118 7.03 10.52 4.60
C GLY A 118 5.94 9.93 3.68
N PHE A 119 4.68 9.86 4.11
CA PHE A 119 3.51 9.54 3.27
C PHE A 119 2.56 10.72 3.07
N SER A 120 3.04 11.96 3.27
CA SER A 120 2.29 13.14 2.86
C SER A 120 2.20 13.21 1.33
N GLU A 121 1.20 13.94 0.83
CA GLU A 121 0.97 14.10 -0.61
C GLU A 121 2.21 14.62 -1.33
N SER A 122 2.84 15.68 -0.79
CA SER A 122 4.05 16.22 -1.39
C SER A 122 5.20 15.22 -1.39
N MET A 123 5.35 14.43 -0.33
CA MET A 123 6.44 13.44 -0.27
C MET A 123 6.21 12.32 -1.28
N MET A 124 5.04 11.68 -1.30
CA MET A 124 4.75 10.59 -2.22
C MET A 124 4.80 11.07 -3.68
N ASN A 125 4.19 12.22 -4.00
CA ASN A 125 4.05 12.66 -5.38
C ASN A 125 5.35 13.22 -5.96
N LYS A 126 6.20 13.84 -5.13
CA LYS A 126 7.35 14.64 -5.62
C LYS A 126 8.72 14.15 -5.15
N TYR A 127 8.87 13.59 -3.96
CA TYR A 127 10.19 13.40 -3.34
C TYR A 127 10.56 11.96 -3.03
N ASN A 128 9.58 11.10 -2.78
CA ASN A 128 9.83 9.71 -2.51
C ASN A 128 10.26 9.01 -3.79
N GLN A 129 11.12 8.01 -3.59
CA GLN A 129 11.42 7.06 -4.62
C GLN A 129 10.30 6.02 -4.71
N SER A 130 9.92 5.71 -5.95
CA SER A 130 8.89 4.72 -6.26
C SER A 130 9.38 3.76 -7.32
N PHE A 131 9.00 2.50 -7.17
CA PHE A 131 9.31 1.41 -8.08
C PHE A 131 7.99 0.87 -8.60
N VAL A 132 7.89 0.66 -9.91
CA VAL A 132 6.75 0.00 -10.54
C VAL A 132 7.23 -1.36 -11.01
N MET A 133 6.51 -2.40 -10.60
CA MET A 133 6.81 -3.79 -10.90
C MET A 133 6.14 -4.21 -12.20
N TYR A 134 6.61 -5.30 -12.81
CA TYR A 134 6.11 -5.79 -14.10
C TYR A 134 4.60 -6.11 -14.09
N ASP A 135 4.07 -6.51 -12.93
CA ASP A 135 2.63 -6.74 -12.72
C ASP A 135 1.81 -5.47 -12.49
N ASN A 136 2.42 -4.30 -12.69
CA ASN A 136 1.89 -2.95 -12.46
C ASN A 136 1.65 -2.58 -11.00
N THR A 137 1.97 -3.45 -10.02
CA THR A 137 2.04 -3.01 -8.62
C THR A 137 3.13 -1.97 -8.45
N ASN A 138 3.02 -1.13 -7.42
CA ASN A 138 4.07 -0.18 -7.10
C ASN A 138 4.46 -0.24 -5.63
N LEU A 139 5.68 0.21 -5.34
CA LEU A 139 6.20 0.41 -4.00
C LEU A 139 6.76 1.82 -3.90
N THR A 140 6.40 2.57 -2.86
CA THR A 140 6.87 3.94 -2.61
C THR A 140 7.52 4.00 -1.24
N VAL A 141 8.82 4.28 -1.21
CA VAL A 141 9.62 4.20 0.02
C VAL A 141 9.27 5.35 0.95
N PHE A 142 9.06 5.06 2.24
CA PHE A 142 8.92 6.08 3.25
C PHE A 142 10.25 6.80 3.45
N ASN A 143 10.25 8.10 3.22
CA ASN A 143 11.46 8.93 3.27
C ASN A 143 11.27 10.04 4.31
N LYS A 144 11.84 9.87 5.52
CA LYS A 144 11.78 10.91 6.56
C LYS A 144 12.92 10.76 7.59
N PRO A 145 13.77 11.78 7.81
CA PRO A 145 13.83 13.06 7.08
C PRO A 145 14.15 12.84 5.59
N ALA A 146 14.02 13.87 4.75
CA ALA A 146 14.24 13.74 3.31
C ALA A 146 15.61 13.10 3.01
N ASN A 147 15.64 12.25 1.98
CA ASN A 147 16.80 11.42 1.60
C ASN A 147 17.26 10.42 2.68
N SER A 148 16.40 10.07 3.64
CA SER A 148 16.61 8.99 4.61
C SER A 148 15.54 7.91 4.43
N PRO A 149 15.73 6.95 3.51
CA PRO A 149 14.82 5.83 3.34
C PRO A 149 14.76 5.02 4.65
N LYS A 150 13.55 4.67 5.07
CA LYS A 150 13.29 3.88 6.28
C LYS A 150 12.82 2.47 5.94
N PRO A 151 12.81 1.51 6.89
CA PRO A 151 12.28 0.15 6.72
C PRO A 151 10.75 0.10 6.63
N MET A 152 10.16 1.02 5.87
CA MET A 152 8.73 1.20 5.72
C MET A 152 8.45 1.75 4.34
N PHE A 153 7.43 1.23 3.69
CA PHE A 153 7.06 1.65 2.34
C PHE A 153 5.58 1.44 2.10
N ALA A 154 5.01 2.32 1.28
CA ALA A 154 3.67 2.13 0.75
C ALA A 154 3.73 1.15 -0.42
N VAL A 155 2.69 0.34 -0.60
CA VAL A 155 2.52 -0.57 -1.73
C VAL A 155 1.13 -0.41 -2.29
N ASP A 156 1.04 -0.45 -3.61
CA ASP A 156 -0.21 -0.41 -4.34
C ASP A 156 -0.41 -1.73 -5.08
N SER A 157 -1.44 -2.49 -4.69
CA SER A 157 -1.71 -3.81 -5.25
C SER A 157 -2.35 -3.78 -6.64
N ASN A 158 -2.86 -2.62 -7.09
CA ASN A 158 -3.56 -2.47 -8.36
C ASN A 158 -2.95 -1.37 -9.27
N GLY A 159 -1.88 -0.71 -8.84
CA GLY A 159 -1.08 0.17 -9.68
C GLY A 159 -1.74 1.51 -9.92
N LEU A 160 -2.21 1.77 -11.15
CA LEU A 160 -2.90 3.02 -11.51
C LEU A 160 -4.43 2.86 -11.53
N LEU A 161 -4.94 1.67 -11.24
CA LEU A 161 -6.36 1.37 -11.26
C LEU A 161 -7.02 1.78 -9.94
N PHE A 162 -8.28 2.21 -10.01
CA PHE A 162 -9.11 2.53 -8.85
C PHE A 162 -9.26 1.32 -7.90
N PRO A 163 -9.53 1.54 -6.59
CA PRO A 163 -9.97 2.79 -5.95
C PRO A 163 -8.92 3.81 -5.50
N ASN A 164 -7.62 3.52 -5.52
CA ASN A 164 -6.52 4.35 -4.99
C ASN A 164 -6.74 4.76 -3.52
N LYS A 165 -7.09 3.77 -2.69
CA LYS A 165 -7.64 3.92 -1.35
C LYS A 165 -6.91 3.05 -0.33
N THR A 166 -6.55 3.63 0.81
CA THR A 166 -5.85 2.91 1.88
C THR A 166 -6.68 1.75 2.44
N GLY A 167 -6.06 0.59 2.56
CA GLY A 167 -6.71 -0.63 3.05
C GLY A 167 -7.52 -1.37 1.99
N TYR A 168 -7.50 -0.91 0.73
CA TYR A 168 -8.17 -1.54 -0.40
C TYR A 168 -7.17 -1.98 -1.47
N ASP A 169 -6.35 -1.03 -1.93
CA ASP A 169 -5.25 -1.26 -2.87
C ASP A 169 -3.96 -0.59 -2.41
N LEU A 170 -4.03 0.51 -1.66
CA LEU A 170 -2.89 1.14 -1.01
C LEU A 170 -2.67 0.59 0.41
N PHE A 171 -1.49 0.07 0.69
CA PHE A 171 -1.08 -0.44 1.99
C PHE A 171 0.29 0.09 2.38
N SER A 172 0.72 -0.13 3.62
CA SER A 172 2.08 0.14 4.09
C SER A 172 2.67 -1.12 4.71
N LEU A 173 3.85 -1.52 4.28
CA LEU A 173 4.58 -2.63 4.89
C LEU A 173 5.78 -2.07 5.66
N VAL A 174 5.97 -2.57 6.88
CA VAL A 174 7.07 -2.19 7.76
C VAL A 174 7.93 -3.43 8.01
N ILE A 175 9.22 -3.35 7.71
CA ILE A 175 10.18 -4.43 7.89
C ILE A 175 10.61 -4.44 9.35
N VAL A 176 10.41 -5.57 10.01
CA VAL A 176 10.78 -5.78 11.41
C VAL A 176 11.70 -6.96 11.53
N ARG A 177 12.65 -6.88 12.47
CA ARG A 177 13.46 -8.01 12.93
C ARG A 177 12.88 -8.50 14.25
N ASN A 178 12.45 -9.75 14.28
CA ASN A 178 11.91 -10.35 15.50
C ASN A 178 13.02 -10.76 16.47
N ILE A 179 12.63 -11.22 17.66
CA ILE A 179 13.57 -11.66 18.72
C ILE A 179 14.44 -12.86 18.31
N ASN A 180 13.98 -13.67 17.35
CA ASN A 180 14.74 -14.80 16.82
C ASN A 180 15.70 -14.38 15.70
N GLY A 181 15.71 -13.09 15.35
CA GLY A 181 16.53 -12.52 14.30
C GLY A 181 15.99 -12.66 12.87
N ASN A 182 14.78 -13.18 12.69
CA ASN A 182 14.14 -13.28 11.38
C ASN A 182 13.49 -11.95 10.98
N TYR A 183 13.51 -11.67 9.67
CA TYR A 183 12.84 -10.51 9.09
C TYR A 183 11.43 -10.86 8.63
N THR A 184 10.47 -10.04 9.03
CA THR A 184 9.06 -10.17 8.61
C THR A 184 8.46 -8.79 8.38
N PHE A 185 7.25 -8.74 7.84
CA PHE A 185 6.46 -7.51 7.87
C PHE A 185 5.67 -7.39 9.18
N HIS A 186 5.53 -6.17 9.67
CA HIS A 186 4.69 -5.87 10.83
C HIS A 186 3.20 -6.15 10.52
N PRO A 187 2.40 -6.65 11.48
CA PRO A 187 1.00 -7.00 11.22
C PRO A 187 0.09 -5.86 10.79
N ASN A 188 0.36 -4.63 11.23
CA ASN A 188 -0.38 -3.44 10.79
C ASN A 188 0.09 -3.01 9.40
N VAL A 189 -0.81 -3.10 8.41
CA VAL A 189 -0.55 -2.86 6.98
C VAL A 189 -1.04 -1.49 6.51
N THR A 190 -1.36 -0.59 7.44
CA THR A 190 -1.80 0.79 7.15
C THR A 190 -1.07 1.81 8.05
N TYR A 191 0.05 1.41 8.64
CA TYR A 191 0.88 2.28 9.46
C TYR A 191 1.28 3.56 8.71
N CYS A 192 1.05 4.70 9.36
CA CYS A 192 1.27 6.03 8.78
C CYS A 192 0.44 6.40 7.54
N LEU A 193 -0.49 5.56 7.09
CA LEU A 193 -1.46 5.91 6.05
C LEU A 193 -2.82 6.29 6.67
N PRO A 194 -3.59 7.22 6.06
CA PRO A 194 -4.93 7.55 6.54
C PRO A 194 -5.85 6.36 6.46
N ARG A 195 -6.53 6.05 7.56
CA ARG A 195 -7.43 4.91 7.62
C ARG A 195 -8.76 5.23 6.98
N GLU A 196 -9.19 4.33 6.11
CA GLU A 196 -10.53 4.32 5.55
C GLU A 196 -11.43 3.33 6.29
N LYS A 197 -12.71 3.67 6.43
CA LYS A 197 -13.69 2.79 7.10
C LYS A 197 -13.91 1.55 6.24
N GLY A 198 -13.72 0.37 6.85
CA GLY A 198 -13.92 -0.93 6.17
C GLY A 198 -12.68 -1.48 5.46
N GLY A 199 -11.61 -0.69 5.32
CA GLY A 199 -10.36 -1.16 4.73
C GLY A 199 -9.59 -2.13 5.65
N ILE A 200 -8.78 -2.98 5.04
CA ILE A 200 -7.87 -3.92 5.71
C ILE A 200 -6.85 -3.10 6.53
N LYS A 201 -6.77 -3.38 7.84
CA LYS A 201 -5.82 -2.71 8.74
C LYS A 201 -4.67 -3.62 9.12
N ASN A 202 -4.98 -4.88 9.40
CA ASN A 202 -3.99 -5.88 9.77
C ASN A 202 -4.05 -7.07 8.83
N ILE A 203 -2.94 -7.81 8.74
CA ILE A 203 -2.87 -9.06 7.96
C ILE A 203 -3.99 -10.03 8.37
N GLN A 204 -4.36 -10.09 9.64
CA GLN A 204 -5.41 -10.97 10.13
C GLN A 204 -6.80 -10.63 9.58
N ASP A 205 -7.02 -9.39 9.12
CA ASP A 205 -8.33 -8.97 8.60
C ASP A 205 -8.68 -9.68 7.28
N VAL A 206 -7.70 -10.23 6.56
CA VAL A 206 -7.95 -10.95 5.30
C VAL A 206 -8.29 -12.44 5.50
N TYR A 207 -8.27 -12.94 6.74
CA TYR A 207 -8.61 -14.32 7.09
C TYR A 207 -9.92 -14.44 7.88
N LYS A 208 -10.65 -13.33 8.04
CA LYS A 208 -12.00 -13.28 8.60
C LYS A 208 -13.03 -13.49 7.50
#